data_AF-A0A4Y7QJN6-F1
#
_entry.id   AF-A0A4Y7QJN6-F1
#
_cell.length_a   1.000
_cell.length_b   1.000
_cell.length_c   1.000
_cell.angle_alpha   90.00
_cell.angle_beta   90.00
_cell.angle_gamma   90.00
#
_symmetry.space_group_name_H-M   'P 1'
#
loop_
_entity.id
_entity.type
_entity.pdbx_description
1 polymer ?
#
loop_
_entity_poly.entity_id
_entity_poly.type
_entity_poly.pdbx_seq_one_letter_code
_entity_poly.pdbx_strand_id
1 'polypeptide(L)' 'MHPQLTEKNIICKDFIEALELCHRNSWARLTGGCNEAKTELNLCLRKARLNRAANNREMAKTRKDQVNRKAEEFKADN' A
#
# COMPACT_ATOMS: atom_id res chain seq x y z
N MET A 1 4.41 -5.65 17.09
CA MET A 1 3.33 -5.20 16.20
C MET A 1 3.77 -3.93 15.51
N HIS A 2 3.33 -3.73 14.27
CA HIS A 2 4.02 -2.94 13.26
C HIS A 2 3.77 -1.42 13.38
N PRO A 3 4.72 -0.63 13.89
CA PRO A 3 4.50 0.80 14.20
C PRO A 3 4.38 1.70 12.96
N GLN A 4 4.77 1.20 11.78
CA GLN A 4 5.01 1.99 10.56
C GLN A 4 3.87 1.90 9.51
N LEU A 5 2.63 1.62 9.91
CA LEU A 5 1.52 1.36 8.97
C LEU A 5 0.31 2.30 9.08
N THR A 6 0.45 3.57 9.46
CA THR A 6 -0.70 4.49 9.68
C THR A 6 -1.80 4.46 8.60
N GLU A 7 -1.50 4.69 7.31
CA GLU A 7 -2.51 4.60 6.22
C GLU A 7 -2.83 3.17 5.79
N LYS A 8 -1.83 2.27 5.89
CA LYS A 8 -1.96 0.88 5.47
C LYS A 8 -2.83 0.07 6.44
N ASN A 9 -2.88 0.51 7.70
CA ASN A 9 -3.69 -0.04 8.78
C ASN A 9 -5.17 0.10 8.50
N ILE A 10 -5.60 1.16 7.81
CA ILE A 10 -7.02 1.38 7.51
C ILE A 10 -7.50 0.38 6.45
N ILE A 11 -6.75 0.21 5.35
CA ILE A 11 -7.15 -0.64 4.22
C ILE A 11 -7.11 -2.13 4.58
N CYS A 12 -6.13 -2.56 5.38
CA CYS A 12 -5.94 -3.96 5.75
C CYS A 12 -6.33 -4.23 7.21
N LYS A 13 -7.21 -3.40 7.80
CA LYS A 13 -7.55 -3.43 9.23
C LYS A 13 -7.98 -4.82 9.69
N ASP A 14 -8.90 -5.46 8.98
CA ASP A 14 -9.45 -6.75 9.38
C ASP A 14 -8.39 -7.86 9.41
N PHE A 15 -7.46 -7.86 8.44
CA PHE A 15 -6.33 -8.80 8.41
C PHE A 15 -5.31 -8.54 9.51
N ILE A 16 -5.14 -7.27 9.90
CA ILE A 16 -4.29 -6.90 11.03
C ILE A 16 -4.93 -7.41 12.32
N GLU A 17 -6.21 -7.12 12.55
CA GLU A 17 -6.94 -7.58 13.74
C GLU A 17 -6.94 -9.11 13.85
N ALA A 18 -7.09 -9.84 12.74
CA ALA A 18 -6.98 -11.29 12.71
C ALA A 18 -5.59 -11.80 13.14
N LEU A 19 -4.52 -11.20 12.61
CA LEU A 19 -3.16 -11.54 13.00
C LEU A 19 -2.85 -11.16 14.46
N GLU A 20 -3.37 -10.02 14.92
CA GLU A 20 -3.23 -9.57 16.30
C GLU A 20 -3.95 -10.49 17.26
N LEU A 21 -5.16 -10.94 16.91
CA LEU A 21 -5.92 -11.94 17.66
C LEU A 21 -5.14 -13.24 17.79
N CYS A 22 -4.56 -13.75 16.69
CA CYS A 22 -3.73 -14.96 16.73
C CYS A 22 -2.49 -14.78 17.62
N HIS A 23 -1.84 -13.62 17.52
CA HIS A 23 -0.65 -13.29 18.33
C HIS A 23 -0.93 -13.15 19.83
N ARG A 24 -2.20 -13.09 20.29
CA ARG A 24 -2.53 -13.18 21.72
C ARG A 24 -2.13 -14.53 22.31
N ASN A 25 -2.06 -15.58 21.49
CA ASN A 25 -1.46 -16.85 21.90
C ASN A 25 0.06 -16.83 21.61
N SER A 26 0.85 -16.67 22.66
CA SER A 26 2.32 -16.61 22.56
C SER A 26 2.93 -17.86 21.94
N TRP A 27 2.39 -19.05 22.20
CA TRP A 27 2.89 -20.30 21.63
C TRP A 27 2.62 -20.37 20.14
N ALA A 28 1.39 -20.10 19.70
CA ALA A 28 1.04 -20.09 18.28
C ALA A 28 1.87 -19.07 17.48
N ARG A 29 2.17 -17.92 18.08
CA ARG A 29 3.06 -16.91 17.49
C ARG A 29 4.50 -17.42 17.31
N LEU A 30 5.05 -18.13 18.30
CA LEU A 30 6.43 -18.61 18.29
C LEU A 30 6.62 -19.83 17.39
N THR A 31 5.62 -20.72 17.31
CA THR A 31 5.70 -21.97 16.54
C THR A 31 5.20 -21.83 15.10
N GLY A 32 4.73 -20.65 14.70
CA GLY A 32 4.25 -20.39 13.33
C GLY A 32 2.77 -20.74 13.09
N GLY A 33 1.99 -21.00 14.14
CA GLY A 33 0.55 -21.23 14.05
C GLY A 33 -0.26 -20.03 13.50
N CYS A 34 0.34 -18.84 13.39
CA CYS A 34 -0.29 -17.65 12.81
C CYS A 34 0.10 -17.38 11.34
N ASN A 35 0.74 -18.33 10.65
CA ASN A 35 1.27 -18.12 9.30
C ASN A 35 0.18 -17.86 8.24
N GLU A 36 -1.01 -18.42 8.40
CA GLU A 36 -2.14 -18.21 7.50
C GLU A 36 -2.61 -16.75 7.55
N ALA A 37 -3.01 -16.26 8.73
CA ALA A 37 -3.38 -14.85 8.95
C ALA A 37 -2.28 -13.87 8.49
N LYS A 38 -1.01 -14.22 8.73
CA LYS A 38 0.13 -13.45 8.24
C LYS A 38 0.20 -13.41 6.71
N THR A 39 -0.10 -14.52 6.04
CA THR A 39 -0.10 -14.62 4.58
C THR A 39 -1.21 -13.77 3.97
N GLU A 40 -2.41 -13.82 4.55
CA GLU A 40 -3.54 -12.98 4.14
C GLU A 40 -3.24 -11.48 4.29
N LEU A 41 -2.68 -11.08 5.44
CA LEU A 41 -2.24 -9.71 5.65
C LEU A 41 -1.21 -9.27 4.59
N ASN A 42 -0.23 -10.13 4.28
CA ASN A 42 0.78 -9.83 3.27
C ASN A 42 0.16 -9.65 1.87
N LEU A 43 -0.85 -10.45 1.51
CA LEU A 43 -1.57 -10.31 0.25
C LEU A 43 -2.31 -8.97 0.19
N CYS A 44 -3.01 -8.59 1.25
CA CYS A 44 -3.67 -7.29 1.34
C CYS A 44 -2.66 -6.13 1.17
N LEU A 45 -1.57 -6.15 1.93
CA LEU A 45 -0.54 -5.11 1.87
C LEU A 45 0.12 -5.03 0.49
N ARG A 46 0.34 -6.18 -0.17
CA ARG A 46 0.86 -6.22 -1.55
C ARG A 46 -0.13 -5.56 -2.52
N LYS A 47 -1.41 -5.86 -2.43
CA LYS A 47 -2.45 -5.24 -3.27
C LYS A 47 -2.51 -3.72 -3.04
N ALA A 48 -2.51 -3.27 -1.78
CA ALA A 48 -2.50 -1.86 -1.43
C ALA A 48 -1.24 -1.12 -1.92
N ARG A 49 -0.09 -1.81 -2.00
CA ARG A 49 1.14 -1.25 -2.60
C ARG A 49 0.99 -1.09 -4.11
N LEU A 50 0.47 -2.11 -4.80
CA LEU A 50 0.28 -2.09 -6.25
C LEU A 50 -0.69 -0.98 -6.68
N ASN A 51 -1.80 -0.83 -5.96
CA ASN A 51 -2.78 0.24 -6.23
C ASN A 51 -2.16 1.63 -6.12
N ARG A 52 -1.37 1.88 -5.06
CA ARG A 52 -0.65 3.15 -4.92
C ARG A 52 0.37 3.38 -6.03
N ALA A 53 1.12 2.35 -6.39
CA ALA A 53 2.08 2.45 -7.49
C ALA A 53 1.39 2.77 -8.82
N ALA A 54 0.23 2.15 -9.10
CA ALA A 54 -0.59 2.43 -10.27
C ALA A 54 -1.10 3.88 -10.26
N ASN A 55 -1.69 4.33 -9.14
CA ASN A 55 -2.17 5.72 -9.01
C ASN A 55 -1.05 6.74 -9.19
N ASN A 56 0.13 6.49 -8.59
CA ASN A 56 1.29 7.36 -8.74
C ASN A 56 1.77 7.41 -10.18
N ARG A 57 1.74 6.28 -10.91
CA ARG A 57 2.10 6.23 -12.33
C ARG A 57 1.13 7.04 -13.18
N GLU A 58 -0.17 6.91 -12.97
CA GLU A 58 -1.17 7.68 -13.71
C GLU A 58 -1.06 9.17 -13.41
N MET A 59 -0.92 9.57 -12.14
CA MET A 59 -0.68 10.96 -11.78
C MET A 59 0.61 11.52 -12.39
N ALA A 60 1.69 10.73 -12.42
CA ALA A 60 2.94 11.14 -13.04
C ALA A 60 2.78 11.36 -14.56
N LYS A 61 2.02 10.50 -15.23
CA LYS A 61 1.68 10.66 -16.65
C LYS A 61 0.89 11.95 -16.88
N THR A 62 -0.19 12.16 -16.13
CA THR A 62 -1.00 13.40 -16.23
C THR A 62 -0.16 14.65 -15.99
N ARG A 63 0.72 14.65 -14.98
CA ARG A 63 1.63 15.77 -14.70
C ARG A 63 2.61 15.99 -15.85
N LYS A 64 3.18 14.93 -16.41
CA LYS A 64 4.09 15.02 -17.56
C LYS A 64 3.39 15.63 -18.78
N ASP A 65 2.18 15.17 -19.08
CA ASP A 65 1.40 15.68 -20.22
C ASP A 65 1.05 17.17 -20.03
N GLN A 66 0.69 17.58 -18.81
CA GLN A 66 0.46 18.98 -18.46
C GLN A 66 1.71 19.85 -18.62
N VAL A 67 2.88 19.37 -18.17
CA VAL A 67 4.15 20.09 -18.32
C VAL A 67 4.53 20.23 -19.78
N ASN A 68 4.40 19.16 -20.57
CA ASN A 68 4.69 19.19 -22.01
C ASN A 68 3.80 20.20 -22.75
N ARG A 69 2.49 20.17 -22.50
CA ARG A 69 1.55 21.12 -23.11
C ARG A 69 1.90 22.57 -22.78
N LYS A 70 2.17 22.87 -21.51
CA LYS A 70 2.60 24.22 -21.09
C LYS A 70 3.93 24.65 -21.72
N ALA A 71 4.85 23.70 -21.91
CA ALA A 71 6.13 23.98 -22.57
C ALA A 71 5.96 24.24 -24.08
N GLU A 72 5.01 23.57 -24.74
CA GLU A 72 4.64 23.85 -26.14
C GLU A 72 3.97 25.22 -26.28
N GLU A 73 3.02 25.55 -25.41
CA GLU A 73 2.38 26.88 -25.34
C GLU A 73 3.44 27.98 -25.16
N PHE A 74 4.36 27.82 -24.20
CA PHE A 74 5.43 28.79 -23.97
C PHE A 74 6.35 28.99 -25.19
N LYS A 75 6.62 27.93 -25.96
CA LYS A 75 7.42 28.00 -27.18
C LYS A 75 6.68 28.64 -28.36
N ALA A 76 5.35 28.61 -28.36
CA ALA A 76 4.55 29.24 -29.41
C ALA A 76 4.39 30.75 -29.18
N ASP A 77 4.44 31.19 -27.91
CA ASP A 77 4.29 32.59 -27.50
C ASP A 77 5.61 33.41 -27.54
N ASN A 78 6.76 32.77 -27.78
CA ASN A 78 8.09 33.41 -27.91
C ASN A 78 8.71 33.14 -29.28
#